data_AF-A0AAD6LSF2-F1
#
_entry.id   AF-A0AAD6LSF2-F1
#
_cell.length_a   1.000
_cell.length_b   1.000
_cell.length_c   1.000
_cell.angle_alpha   90.00
_cell.angle_beta   90.00
_cell.angle_gamma   90.00
#
_symmetry.space_group_name_H-M   'P 1'
#
loop_
_entity.id
_entity.type
_entity.pdbx_description
1 polymer ?
#
loop_
_entity_poly.entity_id
_entity_poly.type
_entity_poly.pdbx_seq_one_letter_code
_entity_poly.pdbx_strand_id
1 'polypeptide(L)'
;MSLIAEYSNTTTTLYHHGQMVGEARNGPAHDRARRPMRMNVTVDIIPDRIISGPNLNADFISGLLSMTRNYQEEYCCEDELQHGT
;
A
#
# COMPACT_ATOMS: atom_id res chain seq x y z
N MET A 1 18.91 6.73 21.70
CA MET A 1 17.62 7.31 21.24
C MET A 1 17.03 6.43 20.15
N SER A 2 15.73 6.14 20.23
CA SER A 2 14.98 5.52 19.12
C SER A 2 14.36 6.65 18.31
N LEU A 3 14.55 6.64 17.00
CA LEU A 3 13.83 7.53 16.09
C LEU A 3 12.45 6.93 15.83
N ILE A 4 11.42 7.76 15.83
CA ILE A 4 10.05 7.40 15.45
C ILE A 4 9.81 7.98 14.06
N ALA A 5 9.26 7.17 13.17
CA ALA A 5 8.79 7.56 11.85
C ALA A 5 7.27 7.67 11.90
N GLU A 6 6.76 8.73 11.29
CA GLU A 6 5.33 8.99 11.17
C GLU A 6 4.92 8.83 9.70
N TYR A 7 3.76 8.23 9.49
CA TYR A 7 3.17 8.04 8.18
C TYR A 7 1.83 8.78 8.15
N SER A 8 1.60 9.54 7.08
CA SER A 8 0.35 10.23 6.79
C SER A 8 -0.75 9.26 6.35
N ASN A 9 -1.96 9.77 6.12
CA ASN A 9 -2.98 9.00 5.42
C ASN A 9 -2.46 8.59 4.04
N THR A 10 -2.38 7.30 3.78
CA THR A 10 -1.89 6.78 2.51
C THR A 10 -2.99 6.08 1.74
N THR A 11 -3.02 6.29 0.43
CA THR A 11 -3.90 5.57 -0.47
C THR A 11 -3.13 4.43 -1.11
N THR A 12 -3.65 3.21 -0.98
CA THR A 12 -3.10 2.01 -1.60
C THR A 12 -3.99 1.58 -2.75
N THR A 13 -3.48 1.64 -3.98
CA THR A 13 -4.22 1.16 -5.16
C THR A 13 -3.71 -0.21 -5.60
N LEU A 14 -4.61 -1.14 -5.90
CA LEU A 14 -4.31 -2.47 -6.43
C LEU A 14 -4.57 -2.54 -7.92
N TYR A 15 -3.69 -3.26 -8.62
CA TYR A 15 -3.74 -3.48 -10.06
C TYR A 15 -3.63 -4.96 -10.39
N HIS A 16 -4.38 -5.40 -11.39
CA HIS A 16 -4.28 -6.72 -12.04
C HIS A 16 -4.03 -6.49 -13.53
N HIS A 17 -2.95 -7.05 -14.08
CA HIS A 17 -2.48 -6.79 -15.47
C HIS A 17 -2.50 -5.30 -15.88
N GLY A 18 -2.16 -4.39 -14.95
CA GLY A 18 -2.16 -2.94 -15.18
C GLY A 18 -3.54 -2.25 -15.08
N GLN A 19 -4.62 -3.00 -14.88
CA GLN A 19 -5.96 -2.47 -14.62
C GLN A 19 -6.17 -2.25 -13.13
N MET A 20 -6.62 -1.05 -12.73
CA MET A 20 -6.94 -0.74 -11.33
C MET A 20 -8.20 -1.51 -10.89
N VAL A 21 -8.04 -2.36 -9.86
CA VAL A 21 -9.08 -3.27 -9.35
C VAL A 21 -9.53 -2.97 -7.93
N GLY A 22 -8.85 -2.09 -7.21
CA GLY A 22 -9.26 -1.70 -5.86
C GLY A 22 -8.42 -0.58 -5.26
N GLU A 23 -8.94 0.00 -4.20
CA GLU A 23 -8.29 1.07 -3.44
C GLU A 23 -8.54 0.87 -1.94
N ALA A 24 -7.55 1.19 -1.12
CA ALA A 24 -7.66 1.27 0.33
C ALA A 24 -7.12 2.60 0.82
N ARG A 25 -7.76 3.13 1.88
CA ARG A 25 -7.25 4.25 2.65
C ARG A 25 -6.66 3.73 3.95
N ASN A 26 -5.37 3.94 4.12
CA ASN A 26 -4.66 3.59 5.33
C ASN A 26 -4.56 4.84 6.19
N GLY A 27 -4.97 4.70 7.45
CA GLY A 27 -4.83 5.75 8.44
C GLY A 27 -3.35 6.05 8.76
N PRO A 28 -3.08 7.18 9.44
CA PRO A 28 -1.74 7.51 9.86
C PRO A 28 -1.20 6.47 10.84
N ALA A 29 0.12 6.30 10.86
CA ALA A 29 0.79 5.32 11.70
C ALA A 29 2.13 5.83 12.23
N HIS A 30 2.54 5.29 13.38
CA HIS A 30 3.85 5.56 13.98
C HIS A 30 4.63 4.24 14.09
N ASP A 31 5.88 4.23 13.66
CA ASP A 31 6.77 3.08 13.84
C ASP A 31 8.19 3.53 14.18
N ARG A 32 9.05 2.61 14.61
CA ARG A 32 10.48 2.90 14.77
C ARG A 32 11.11 3.12 13.40
N ALA A 33 11.86 4.21 13.26
CA ALA A 33 12.56 4.51 12.03
C ALA A 33 13.46 3.34 11.61
N ARG A 34 13.58 3.15 10.28
CA ARG A 34 14.41 2.12 9.64
C ARG A 34 13.94 0.68 9.88
N ARG A 35 12.71 0.47 10.33
CA ARG A 35 12.06 -0.85 10.35
C ARG A 35 10.84 -0.84 9.43
N PRO A 36 10.66 -1.90 8.62
CA PRO A 36 9.43 -2.04 7.85
C PRO A 36 8.25 -2.24 8.81
N MET A 37 7.26 -1.38 8.68
CA MET A 37 6.02 -1.48 9.44
C MET A 37 5.11 -2.57 8.87
N ARG A 38 4.48 -3.36 9.75
CA ARG A 38 3.38 -4.25 9.36
C ARG A 38 2.06 -3.55 9.65
N MET A 39 1.28 -3.32 8.60
CA MET A 39 -0.09 -2.77 8.70
C MET A 39 -1.09 -3.75 8.10
N ASN A 40 -2.21 -3.93 8.80
CA ASN A 40 -3.38 -4.58 8.22
C ASN A 40 -4.17 -3.52 7.44
N VAL A 41 -4.48 -3.83 6.18
CA VAL A 41 -5.18 -2.93 5.27
C VAL A 41 -6.38 -3.66 4.70
N THR A 42 -7.54 -3.02 4.78
CA THR A 42 -8.75 -3.50 4.11
C THR A 42 -8.86 -2.80 2.78
N VAL A 43 -8.93 -3.58 1.69
CA VAL A 43 -9.06 -3.05 0.33
C VAL A 43 -10.42 -3.43 -0.22
N ASP A 44 -11.14 -2.44 -0.73
CA ASP A 44 -12.37 -2.68 -1.48
C ASP A 44 -12.03 -3.04 -2.92
N ILE A 45 -12.46 -4.22 -3.35
CA ILE A 45 -12.17 -4.78 -4.67
C ILE A 45 -13.39 -4.65 -5.58
N ILE A 46 -13.15 -4.28 -6.83
CA ILE A 46 -14.16 -4.21 -7.90
C ILE A 46 -14.06 -5.51 -8.73
N PRO A 47 -14.92 -6.52 -8.50
CA PRO A 47 -14.75 -7.85 -9.08
C PRO A 47 -14.88 -7.84 -10.60
N ASP A 48 -15.79 -7.02 -11.14
CA ASP A 48 -16.03 -6.87 -12.57
C ASP A 48 -14.76 -6.51 -13.35
N ARG A 49 -13.84 -5.76 -12.73
CA ARG A 49 -12.57 -5.37 -13.36
C ARG A 49 -11.54 -6.48 -13.37
N ILE A 50 -11.61 -7.39 -12.41
CA ILE A 50 -10.80 -8.62 -12.41
C ILE A 50 -11.35 -9.56 -13.48
N ILE A 51 -12.67 -9.72 -13.54
CA ILE A 51 -13.33 -10.67 -14.46
C ILE A 51 -13.21 -10.22 -15.93
N SER A 52 -13.32 -8.92 -16.19
CA SER A 52 -13.14 -8.35 -17.53
C SER A 52 -11.67 -8.18 -17.92
N GLY A 53 -10.74 -8.39 -16.99
CA GLY A 53 -9.31 -8.27 -17.21
C GLY A 53 -8.80 -9.32 -18.19
N PRO A 54 -7.75 -8.99 -18.96
CA PRO A 54 -7.13 -9.97 -19.84
C PRO A 54 -6.62 -11.16 -19.03
N ASN A 55 -6.72 -12.36 -19.60
CA ASN A 55 -6.16 -13.59 -19.04
C ASN A 55 -6.76 -14.09 -17.71
N LEU A 56 -7.96 -13.63 -17.30
CA LEU A 56 -8.66 -14.19 -16.12
C LEU A 56 -8.73 -15.72 -16.16
N ASN A 57 -9.10 -16.31 -17.30
CA ASN A 57 -9.21 -17.76 -17.43
C ASN A 57 -7.86 -18.47 -17.17
N ALA A 58 -6.76 -17.89 -17.62
CA ALA A 58 -5.43 -18.46 -17.40
C ALA A 58 -5.02 -18.34 -15.91
N ASP A 59 -5.25 -17.17 -15.31
CA ASP A 59 -5.00 -16.91 -13.89
C ASP A 59 -5.85 -17.83 -13.00
N PHE A 60 -7.12 -18.05 -13.37
CA PHE A 60 -8.03 -18.96 -12.66
C PHE A 60 -7.62 -20.43 -12.78
N ILE A 61 -7.32 -20.91 -13.99
CA ILE A 61 -6.88 -22.31 -14.21
C ILE A 61 -5.57 -22.60 -13.48
N SER A 62 -4.67 -21.61 -13.43
CA SER A 62 -3.41 -21.72 -12.68
C SER A 62 -3.58 -21.62 -11.17
N GLY A 63 -4.73 -21.10 -10.69
CA GLY A 63 -4.95 -20.75 -9.29
C GLY A 63 -4.09 -19.57 -8.81
N LEU A 64 -3.47 -18.81 -9.70
CA LEU A 64 -2.55 -17.72 -9.40
C LEU A 64 -3.10 -16.39 -9.93
N LEU A 65 -3.37 -15.46 -9.01
CA LEU A 65 -3.78 -14.10 -9.34
C LEU A 65 -2.66 -13.11 -8.97
N SER A 66 -1.91 -12.65 -9.96
CA SER A 66 -0.81 -11.69 -9.74
C SER A 66 -1.35 -10.27 -9.58
N MET A 67 -1.01 -9.63 -8.46
CA MET A 67 -1.43 -8.27 -8.15
C MET A 67 -0.23 -7.38 -7.88
N THR A 68 -0.33 -6.13 -8.33
CA THR A 68 0.69 -5.10 -8.09
C THR A 68 0.07 -3.92 -7.38
N ARG A 69 0.90 -3.16 -6.65
CA ARG A 69 0.52 -1.91 -6.00
C ARG A 69 1.43 -0.81 -6.47
N ASN A 70 0.89 0.39 -6.56
CA ASN A 70 1.71 1.59 -6.64
C ASN A 70 1.98 2.06 -5.21
N TYR A 71 3.26 2.20 -4.87
CA TYR A 71 3.67 2.89 -3.65
C TYR A 71 3.78 4.38 -3.97
N GLN A 72 3.03 5.22 -3.27
CA GLN A 72 3.41 6.63 -3.11
C GLN A 72 4.23 6.69 -1.82
N GLU A 73 5.55 6.82 -1.95
CA GLU A 73 6.46 7.09 -0.84
C GLU A 73 6.24 8.52 -0.36
N GLU A 74 5.36 8.71 0.61
CA GLU A 74 5.37 9.89 1.46
C GLU A 74 6.10 9.52 2.76
N TYR A 75 7.43 9.52 2.70
CA TYR A 75 8.26 9.48 3.90
C TYR A 75 8.30 10.90 4.48
N CYS A 76 7.41 11.20 5.43
CA CYS A 76 7.60 12.37 6.30
C CYS A 76 8.69 12.02 7.32
N CYS A 77 9.95 12.17 6.92
CA CYS A 77 11.01 12.43 7.87
C CYS A 77 11.06 13.95 8.04
N GLU A 78 10.21 14.50 8.90
CA GLU A 78 10.40 15.88 9.32
C GLU A 78 11.65 15.92 10.21
N ASP A 79 12.67 16.64 9.74
CA ASP A 79 13.87 17.00 10.50
C ASP A 79 13.48 17.95 11.65
N GLU A 80 12.98 17.42 12.77
CA GLU A 80 12.95 18.18 14.02
C GLU A 80 14.31 18.09 14.72
N LEU A 81 15.29 18.78 14.15
CA LEU A 81 16.44 19.31 14.87
C LEU A 81 15.95 20.46 15.77
N GLN A 82 15.27 20.16 16.87
CA GLN A 82 15.12 21.15 17.95
C GLN A 82 16.34 21.09 18.87
N HIS A 83 17.29 21.97 18.54
CA HIS A 83 18.31 22.49 19.44
C HIS A 83 17.69 23.03 20.73
N GLY A 84 18.36 22.80 21.86
CA GLY A 84 18.36 23.75 22.97
C GLY A 84 18.00 23.16 24.32
N THR A 85 19.05 22.85 25.08
CA THR A 85 19.24 22.94 26.56
C THR A 85 18.01 22.95 27.47
#